data_AF-A0A969WZV4-F1
#
_entry.id   AF-A0A969WZV4-F1
#
_cell.length_a   1.000
_cell.length_b   1.000
_cell.length_c   1.000
_cell.angle_alpha   90.00
_cell.angle_beta   90.00
_cell.angle_gamma   90.00
#
_symmetry.space_group_name_H-M   'P 1'
#
loop_
_entity.id
_entity.type
_entity.pdbx_description
1 polymer ?
#
loop_
_entity_poly.entity_id
_entity_poly.type
_entity_poly.pdbx_seq_one_letter_code
_entity_poly.pdbx_strand_id
1 'polypeptide(L)'
;VRENLVLETIAKEMDLKVTEEDFEKQIEKAAAEFGMEAEAVRPGLEGARPRIEFGILLDKAVDYLKENATINIVDGVINEVAEDIINEVAEEIIKEEE
;
A
#
# COMPACT_ATOMS: atom_id res chain seq x y z
N VAL A 1 -9.58 -15.58 -3.16
CA VAL A 1 -9.66 -16.74 -2.23
C VAL A 1 -8.45 -17.67 -2.40
N ARG A 2 -7.85 -17.79 -3.58
CA ARG A 2 -6.63 -18.57 -3.79
C ARG A 2 -5.37 -17.79 -3.41
N GLU A 3 -5.37 -16.50 -3.72
CA GLU A 3 -4.26 -15.56 -3.53
C GLU A 3 -3.92 -15.41 -2.05
N ASN A 4 -4.95 -15.18 -1.22
CA ASN A 4 -4.79 -15.08 0.23
C ASN A 4 -4.23 -16.38 0.83
N LEU A 5 -4.68 -17.55 0.34
CA LEU A 5 -4.15 -18.85 0.78
C LEU A 5 -2.65 -18.98 0.49
N VAL A 6 -2.20 -18.53 -0.69
CA VAL A 6 -0.78 -18.56 -1.06
C VAL A 6 0.03 -17.60 -0.17
N LEU A 7 -0.44 -16.38 0.02
CA LEU A 7 0.21 -15.37 0.85
C LEU A 7 0.27 -15.79 2.33
N GLU A 8 -0.78 -16.42 2.85
CA GLU A 8 -0.78 -17.02 4.19
C GLU A 8 0.27 -18.11 4.35
N THR A 9 0.41 -18.99 3.34
CA THR A 9 1.43 -20.03 3.36
C THR A 9 2.83 -19.42 3.36
N ILE A 10 3.08 -18.40 2.54
CA ILE A 10 4.35 -17.67 2.52
C ILE A 10 4.62 -17.04 3.88
N ALA A 11 3.64 -16.35 4.47
CA ALA A 11 3.78 -15.73 5.77
C ALA A 11 4.13 -16.75 6.88
N LYS A 12 3.53 -17.95 6.83
CA LYS A 12 3.83 -19.03 7.78
C LYS A 12 5.22 -19.62 7.59
N GLU A 13 5.60 -19.94 6.36
CA GLU A 13 6.92 -20.53 6.05
C GLU A 13 8.06 -19.55 6.34
N MET A 14 7.82 -18.24 6.19
CA MET A 14 8.80 -17.19 6.44
C MET A 14 8.76 -16.61 7.87
N ASP A 15 7.94 -17.18 8.77
CA ASP A 15 7.72 -16.72 10.15
C ASP A 15 7.38 -15.22 10.26
N LEU A 16 6.62 -14.69 9.29
CA LEU A 16 6.17 -13.30 9.31
C LEU A 16 5.15 -13.10 10.43
N LYS A 17 5.35 -12.05 11.23
CA LYS A 17 4.50 -11.72 12.37
C LYS A 17 4.00 -10.29 12.28
N VAL A 18 2.76 -10.12 12.68
CA VAL A 18 2.17 -8.81 12.91
C VAL A 18 2.59 -8.37 14.31
N THR A 19 3.08 -7.14 14.40
CA THR A 19 3.50 -6.49 15.64
C THR A 19 2.54 -5.36 15.98
N GLU A 20 2.62 -4.89 17.23
CA GLU A 20 1.82 -3.73 17.66
C GLU A 20 2.16 -2.48 16.84
N GLU A 21 3.43 -2.33 16.44
CA GLU A 21 3.87 -1.21 15.60
C GLU A 21 3.20 -1.21 14.23
N ASP A 22 2.99 -2.38 13.63
CA ASP A 22 2.28 -2.46 12.34
C ASP A 22 0.82 -2.05 12.48
N PHE A 23 0.19 -2.41 13.60
CA PHE A 23 -1.18 -2.03 13.90
C PHE A 23 -1.29 -0.52 14.13
N GLU A 24 -0.32 0.08 14.83
CA GLU A 24 -0.29 1.52 15.04
C GLU A 24 -0.12 2.29 13.73
N LYS A 25 0.78 1.84 12.84
CA LYS A 25 0.92 2.39 11.49
C LYS A 25 -0.39 2.32 10.70
N GLN A 26 -1.16 1.25 10.87
CA GLN A 26 -2.45 1.12 10.21
C GLN A 26 -3.48 2.10 10.77
N ILE A 27 -3.43 2.42 12.07
CA ILE A 27 -4.25 3.47 12.68
C ILE A 27 -3.86 4.84 12.13
N GLU A 28 -2.57 5.17 12.09
CA GLU A 28 -2.07 6.43 11.54
C GLU A 28 -2.44 6.58 10.05
N LYS A 29 -2.32 5.51 9.27
CA LYS A 29 -2.72 5.50 7.86
C LYS A 29 -4.21 5.73 7.70
N ALA A 30 -5.05 5.03 8.46
CA ALA A 30 -6.49 5.23 8.43
C ALA A 30 -6.87 6.66 8.86
N ALA A 31 -6.24 7.18 9.91
CA ALA A 31 -6.40 8.55 10.38
C ALA A 31 -6.10 9.56 9.27
N ALA A 32 -4.97 9.41 8.59
CA ALA A 32 -4.58 10.25 7.46
C ALA A 32 -5.55 10.14 6.28
N GLU A 33 -6.00 8.94 5.91
CA GLU A 33 -6.95 8.71 4.82
C GLU A 33 -8.33 9.33 5.08
N PHE A 34 -8.80 9.28 6.34
CA PHE A 34 -10.09 9.85 6.72
C PHE A 34 -10.02 11.31 7.19
N GLY A 35 -8.82 11.90 7.28
CA GLY A 35 -8.63 13.25 7.83
C GLY A 35 -9.08 13.36 9.29
N MET A 36 -8.94 12.28 10.06
CA MET A 36 -9.37 12.17 11.46
C MET A 36 -8.15 11.98 12.36
N GLU A 37 -8.30 12.27 13.65
CA GLU A 37 -7.26 11.97 14.64
C GLU A 37 -7.16 10.47 14.92
N ALA A 38 -5.95 9.96 15.14
CA ALA A 38 -5.68 8.55 15.41
C ALA A 38 -6.53 7.97 16.56
N GLU A 39 -6.73 8.77 17.63
CA GLU A 39 -7.57 8.38 18.77
C GLU A 39 -9.05 8.17 18.40
N ALA A 40 -9.56 8.87 17.39
CA ALA A 40 -10.95 8.77 16.97
C ALA A 40 -11.20 7.49 16.13
N VAL A 41 -10.20 7.06 15.37
CA VAL A 41 -10.29 5.86 14.50
C VAL A 41 -9.93 4.57 15.25
N ARG A 42 -9.01 4.65 16.23
CA ARG A 42 -8.50 3.49 16.99
C ARG A 42 -9.60 2.57 17.52
N PRO A 43 -10.69 3.03 18.17
CA PRO A 43 -11.73 2.13 18.68
C PRO A 43 -12.43 1.29 17.59
N GLY A 44 -12.63 1.89 16.41
CA GLY A 44 -13.23 1.19 15.27
C GLY A 44 -12.29 0.12 14.70
N LEU A 45 -10.99 0.44 14.63
CA LEU A 45 -9.97 -0.49 14.15
C LEU A 45 -9.70 -1.60 15.17
N GLU A 46 -9.67 -1.31 16.46
CA GLU A 46 -9.52 -2.31 17.53
C GLU A 46 -10.66 -3.34 17.51
N GLY A 47 -11.90 -2.90 17.25
CA GLY A 47 -13.04 -3.81 17.07
C GLY A 47 -12.90 -4.75 15.86
N ALA A 48 -12.09 -4.36 14.87
CA ALA A 48 -11.79 -5.15 13.68
C ALA A 48 -10.36 -5.73 13.70
N ARG A 49 -9.67 -5.69 14.85
CA ARG A 49 -8.24 -6.03 14.97
C ARG A 49 -7.84 -7.34 14.30
N PRO A 50 -8.54 -8.48 14.49
CA PRO A 50 -8.15 -9.73 13.83
C PRO A 50 -8.17 -9.67 12.29
N ARG A 51 -9.10 -8.89 11.71
CA ARG A 51 -9.17 -8.70 10.25
C ARG A 51 -8.06 -7.78 9.74
N ILE A 52 -7.74 -6.75 10.52
CA ILE A 52 -6.69 -5.79 10.17
C ILE A 52 -5.33 -6.46 10.27
N GLU A 53 -5.05 -7.16 11.37
CA GLU A 53 -3.82 -7.94 11.52
C GLU A 53 -3.68 -8.96 10.38
N PHE A 54 -4.76 -9.62 9.99
CA PHE A 54 -4.74 -10.50 8.82
C PHE A 54 -4.36 -9.75 7.54
N GLY A 55 -4.94 -8.58 7.27
CA GLY A 55 -4.56 -7.73 6.13
C GLY A 55 -3.08 -7.35 6.15
N ILE A 56 -2.58 -6.88 7.29
CA ILE A 56 -1.18 -6.52 7.51
C ILE A 56 -0.26 -7.72 7.23
N LEU A 57 -0.64 -8.92 7.67
CA LEU A 57 0.13 -10.14 7.43
C LEU A 57 0.26 -10.44 5.93
N LEU A 58 -0.83 -10.27 5.17
CA LEU A 58 -0.82 -10.46 3.72
C LEU A 58 0.06 -9.41 3.04
N ASP A 59 -0.05 -8.15 3.44
CA ASP A 59 0.78 -7.06 2.91
C ASP A 59 2.27 -7.32 3.15
N LYS A 60 2.64 -7.79 4.35
CA LYS A 60 4.02 -8.21 4.63
C LYS A 60 4.49 -9.37 3.76
N ALA A 61 3.62 -10.33 3.46
CA ALA A 61 3.96 -11.41 2.54
C ALA A 61 4.18 -10.89 1.11
N VAL A 62 3.41 -9.89 0.68
CA VAL A 62 3.60 -9.22 -0.62
C VAL A 62 4.92 -8.44 -0.64
N ASP A 63 5.23 -7.71 0.42
CA ASP A 63 6.49 -6.97 0.53
C ASP A 63 7.70 -7.92 0.53
N TYR A 64 7.62 -9.04 1.24
CA TYR A 64 8.63 -10.09 1.15
C TYR A 64 8.82 -10.60 -0.27
N LEU A 65 7.72 -10.85 -1.01
CA LEU A 65 7.80 -11.26 -2.41
C LEU A 65 8.46 -10.19 -3.27
N LYS A 66 8.14 -8.91 -3.07
CA LYS A 66 8.75 -7.79 -3.81
C LYS A 66 10.26 -7.69 -3.57
N GLU A 67 10.70 -7.86 -2.34
CA GLU A 67 12.12 -7.81 -1.97
C GLU A 67 12.94 -8.97 -2.54
N ASN A 68 12.30 -10.13 -2.75
CA ASN A 68 12.95 -11.35 -3.23
C ASN A 68 12.66 -11.66 -4.71
N ALA A 69 11.82 -10.86 -5.37
CA ALA A 69 11.48 -11.02 -6.78
C ALA A 69 12.51 -10.36 -7.70
N THR A 70 12.75 -10.98 -8.85
CA THR A 70 13.42 -10.30 -9.97
C THR A 70 12.40 -9.39 -10.66
N ILE A 71 12.56 -8.08 -10.49
CA ILE A 71 11.69 -7.07 -11.12
C ILE A 71 12.24 -6.73 -12.49
N ASN A 72 11.46 -7.02 -13.54
CA ASN A 72 11.75 -6.57 -14.90
C ASN A 72 10.99 -5.27 -15.13
N ILE A 73 11.72 -4.16 -15.25
CA ILE A 73 11.13 -2.87 -15.65
C ILE A 73 10.95 -2.92 -17.17
N VAL A 74 9.71 -2.87 -17.63
CA VAL A 74 9.37 -2.82 -19.05
C VAL A 74 9.15 -1.35 -19.42
N ASP A 75 9.99 -0.82 -20.30
CA ASP A 75 10.09 0.62 -20.64
C ASP A 75 8.78 1.28 -21.11
N GLY A 76 7.77 0.49 -21.51
CA GLY A 76 6.49 1.00 -22.02
C GLY A 76 5.69 1.84 -21.01
N VAL A 77 5.75 1.53 -19.71
CA VAL A 77 4.98 2.26 -18.68
C VAL A 77 5.63 3.58 -18.31
N ILE A 78 6.97 3.67 -18.38
CA ILE A 78 7.69 4.94 -18.11
C ILE A 78 7.41 5.94 -19.24
N ASN A 79 7.33 5.48 -20.49
CA ASN A 79 7.04 6.38 -21.61
C ASN A 79 5.62 6.93 -21.57
N GLU A 80 4.59 6.11 -21.29
CA GLU A 80 3.20 6.61 -21.15
C GLU A 80 3.07 7.61 -19.99
N VAL A 81 3.63 7.30 -18.81
CA VAL A 81 3.57 8.21 -17.65
C VAL A 81 4.38 9.48 -17.91
N ALA A 82 5.53 9.40 -18.58
CA ALA A 82 6.31 10.58 -18.95
C ALA A 82 5.59 11.43 -20.01
N GLU A 83 4.91 10.82 -20.99
CA GLU A 83 4.10 11.53 -21.98
C GLU A 83 2.91 12.25 -21.32
N ASP A 84 2.21 11.59 -20.39
CA ASP A 84 1.10 12.21 -19.66
C ASP A 84 1.56 13.42 -18.84
N ILE A 85 2.69 13.32 -18.12
CA ILE A 85 3.27 14.43 -17.35
C ILE A 85 3.71 15.57 -18.28
N ILE A 86 4.33 15.26 -19.41
CA ILE A 86 4.78 16.29 -20.38
C ILE A 86 3.58 17.03 -20.97
N ASN A 87 2.51 16.31 -21.31
CA ASN A 87 1.30 16.90 -21.88
C ASN A 87 0.58 17.80 -20.86
N GLU A 88 0.50 17.38 -19.60
CA GLU A 88 -0.11 18.17 -18.52
C GLU A 88 0.66 19.49 -18.28
N VAL A 89 2.00 19.43 -18.23
CA VAL A 89 2.86 20.62 -18.09
C VAL A 89 2.76 21.54 -19.31
N ALA A 90 2.68 20.97 -20.53
CA ALA A 90 2.53 21.75 -21.74
C ALA A 90 1.20 22.52 -21.79
N GLU A 91 0.10 21.91 -21.33
CA GLU A 91 -1.20 22.56 -21.24
C GLU A 91 -1.26 23.68 -20.20
N GLU A 92 -0.54 23.56 -19.08
CA GLU A 92 -0.45 24.63 -18.07
C GLU A 92 0.33 25.85 -18.57
N ILE A 93 1.46 25.64 -19.27
CA ILE A 93 2.26 26.73 -19.84
C ILE A 93 1.45 27.51 -20.89
N ILE A 94 0.67 26.81 -21.72
CA ILE A 94 -0.15 27.46 -22.76
C ILE A 94 -1.29 28.29 -22.15
N LYS A 95 -1.81 27.92 -20.96
CA LYS A 95 -2.87 28.66 -20.26
C LYS A 95 -2.37 29.90 -19.51
N GLU A 96 -1.10 29.97 -19.13
CA GLU A 96 -0.54 31.17 -18.47
C GLU A 96 -0.13 32.29 -19.44
N GLU A 97 -0.08 32.01 -20.75
CA GLU A 97 0.28 33.00 -21.79
C GLU A 97 -0.93 33.67 -22.50
N GLU A 98 -2.19 33.37 -22.12
CA GLU A 98 -3.44 34.05 -22.56
C GLU A 98 -3.99 35.03 -21.52
#